data_AF-A0A401ZNK7-F1
#
_entry.id   AF-A0A401ZNK7-F1
#
_cell.length_a   1.000
_cell.length_b   1.000
_cell.length_c   1.000
_cell.angle_alpha   90.00
_cell.angle_beta   90.00
_cell.angle_gamma   90.00
#
_symmetry.space_group_name_H-M   'P 1'
#
loop_
_entity.id
_entity.type
_entity.pdbx_description
1 polymer ?
#
loop_
_entity_poly.entity_id
_entity_poly.type
_entity_poly.pdbx_seq_one_letter_code
_entity_poly.pdbx_strand_id
1 'polypeptide(L)' 'MAPIGYFQRPNGEYVLVHRCLGCDFERFNRIAGDDNFDLVLTLPELPPRTGRDVKLQRMLQQLEVSDLAETE' A
#
# COMPACT_ATOMS: atom_id res chain seq x y z
N MET A 1 -7.53 -6.30 4.45
CA MET A 1 -6.79 -5.50 3.43
C MET A 1 -7.42 -5.76 2.09
N ALA A 2 -7.58 -4.74 1.26
CA ALA A 2 -8.12 -4.86 -0.10
C ALA A 2 -7.06 -4.43 -1.13
N PRO A 3 -6.92 -5.12 -2.28
CA PRO A 3 -6.07 -4.67 -3.36
C PRO A 3 -6.65 -3.39 -3.97
N ILE A 4 -5.83 -2.36 -4.14
CA ILE A 4 -6.28 -1.06 -4.65
C ILE A 4 -5.58 -0.66 -5.95
N GLY A 5 -4.56 -1.39 -6.37
CA GLY A 5 -3.76 -1.06 -7.55
C GLY A 5 -2.44 -1.80 -7.60
N TYR A 6 -1.69 -1.59 -8.67
CA TYR A 6 -0.32 -2.06 -8.81
C TYR A 6 0.60 -0.93 -9.26
N PHE A 7 1.92 -1.11 -9.16
CA PHE A 7 2.89 -0.28 -9.86
C PHE A 7 4.06 -1.13 -10.33
N GLN A 8 4.81 -0.63 -11.32
CA GLN A 8 6.03 -1.27 -11.79
C GLN A 8 7.27 -0.54 -11.24
N ARG A 9 8.25 -1.30 -10.75
CA ARG A 9 9.57 -0.78 -10.39
C ARG A 9 10.40 -0.50 -11.64
N PRO A 10 11.48 0.30 -11.54
CA PRO A 10 12.37 0.56 -12.69
C PRO A 10 13.01 -0.69 -13.30
N ASN A 11 13.12 -1.79 -12.55
CA ASN A 11 13.62 -3.09 -13.03
C ASN A 11 12.54 -3.95 -13.72
N GLY A 12 11.32 -3.43 -13.92
CA GLY A 12 10.20 -4.15 -14.54
C GLY A 12 9.37 -5.01 -13.58
N GLU A 13 9.74 -5.07 -12.30
CA GLU A 13 9.02 -5.88 -11.30
C GLU A 13 7.67 -5.24 -10.94
N TYR A 14 6.60 -6.01 -11.05
CA TYR A 14 5.26 -5.60 -10.62
C TYR A 14 5.08 -5.75 -9.11
N VAL A 15 4.43 -4.77 -8.50
CA VAL A 15 4.19 -4.70 -7.06
C VAL A 15 2.71 -4.41 -6.83
N LEU A 16 2.06 -5.23 -6.00
CA LEU A 16 0.65 -5.10 -5.67
C LEU A 16 0.46 -4.23 -4.43
N VAL A 17 -0.42 -3.22 -4.52
CA VAL A 17 -0.74 -2.28 -3.44
C VAL A 17 -2.06 -2.69 -2.78
N HIS A 18 -2.02 -2.84 -1.47
CA HIS A 18 -3.16 -3.14 -0.62
C HIS A 18 -3.42 -1.98 0.34
N ARG A 19 -4.69 -1.68 0.60
CA ARG A 19 -5.11 -0.75 1.65
C ARG A 19 -5.77 -1.50 2.81
N CYS A 20 -5.44 -1.12 4.04
CA CYS A 20 -6.16 -1.60 5.22
C CYS A 20 -7.55 -0.97 5.25
N LEU A 21 -8.59 -1.77 5.48
CA LEU A 21 -9.98 -1.28 5.54
C LEU A 21 -10.35 -0.63 6.88
N GLY A 22 -9.48 -0.71 7.88
CA GLY A 22 -9.73 -0.14 9.22
C GLY A 22 -8.88 1.09 9.55
N CYS A 23 -7.71 1.24 8.91
CA CYS A 23 -6.77 2.30 9.27
C CYS A 23 -6.08 2.93 8.04
N ASP A 24 -6.56 2.64 6.84
CA ASP A 24 -6.09 3.17 5.54
C ASP A 24 -4.60 2.99 5.19
N PHE A 25 -3.82 2.32 6.04
CA PHE A 25 -2.42 2.04 5.77
C PHE A 25 -2.24 1.21 4.48
N GLU A 26 -1.33 1.67 3.61
CA GLU A 26 -0.99 0.98 2.37
C GLU A 26 0.20 0.04 2.57
N ARG A 27 0.10 -1.20 2.06
CA ARG A 27 1.23 -2.13 1.90
C ARG A 27 1.42 -2.44 0.44
N PHE A 28 2.66 -2.48 0.00
CA PHE A 28 3.00 -2.90 -1.35
C PHE A 28 3.91 -4.13 -1.29
N ASN A 29 3.45 -5.22 -1.89
CA ASN A 29 4.09 -6.53 -1.84
C ASN A 29 4.52 -6.94 -3.25
N ARG A 30 5.65 -7.64 -3.35
CA ARG A 30 6.00 -8.32 -4.59
C ARG A 30 4.94 -9.38 -4.88
N ILE A 31 4.60 -9.53 -6.15
CA ILE A 31 3.71 -10.59 -6.63
C ILE A 31 4.43 -11.95 -6.47
N ALA A 32 3.73 -12.94 -5.92
CA ALA A 32 4.21 -14.31 -5.77
C ALA A 32 3.95 -15.12 -7.05
N GLY A 33 4.61 -16.28 -7.19
CA GLY A 33 4.47 -17.11 -8.40
C GLY A 33 3.11 -17.79 -8.55
N ASP A 34 2.38 -17.91 -7.44
CA ASP A 34 1.03 -18.49 -7.34
C ASP A 34 -0.08 -17.44 -7.35
N ASP A 35 0.25 -16.15 -7.44
CA ASP A 35 -0.74 -15.09 -7.65
C ASP A 35 -1.32 -15.17 -9.06
N ASN A 36 -2.63 -14.92 -9.19
CA ASN A 36 -3.27 -14.78 -10.48
C ASN A 36 -2.91 -13.40 -11.09
N PHE A 37 -1.92 -13.39 -11.97
CA PHE A 37 -1.40 -12.15 -12.56
C PHE A 37 -2.43 -11.42 -13.43
N ASP A 38 -3.34 -12.14 -14.11
CA ASP A 38 -4.39 -11.51 -14.91
C ASP A 38 -5.30 -10.63 -14.06
N LEU A 39 -5.62 -11.07 -12.83
CA LEU A 39 -6.40 -10.26 -11.89
C LEU A 39 -5.63 -9.01 -11.46
N VAL A 40 -4.31 -9.09 -11.30
CA VAL A 40 -3.49 -7.92 -10.96
C VAL A 40 -3.56 -6.87 -12.07
N LEU A 41 -3.52 -7.29 -13.34
CA LEU A 41 -3.62 -6.39 -14.48
C LEU A 41 -5.00 -5.72 -14.63
N THR A 42 -6.04 -6.23 -13.94
CA THR A 42 -7.35 -5.56 -13.90
C THR A 42 -7.40 -4.39 -12.90
N LEU A 43 -6.43 -4.31 -11.98
CA LEU A 43 -6.34 -3.23 -10.99
C LEU A 43 -5.78 -1.95 -11.63
N PRO A 44 -6.07 -0.76 -11.09
CA PRO A 44 -5.50 0.47 -11.62
C PRO A 44 -3.99 0.56 -11.37
N GLU A 45 -3.27 1.17 -12.30
CA GLU A 45 -1.88 1.55 -12.10
C GLU A 45 -1.78 2.74 -11.14
N LEU A 46 -0.88 2.66 -10.17
CA LEU A 46 -0.63 3.67 -9.15
C LEU A 46 0.80 4.21 -9.24
N PRO A 47 1.05 5.42 -8.71
CA PRO A 47 2.42 5.94 -8.60
C PRO A 47 3.33 5.00 -7.77
N PRO A 48 4.61 4.85 -8.13
CA PRO A 48 5.54 4.03 -7.37
C PRO A 48 5.64 4.49 -5.90
N ARG A 49 5.66 3.52 -4.97
CA ARG A 49 5.90 3.80 -3.56
C ARG A 49 7.36 3.56 -3.21
N THR A 50 7.94 4.50 -2.49
CA THR A 50 9.30 4.44 -1.95
C THR A 50 9.29 4.03 -0.48
N GLY A 51 10.44 3.62 0.06
CA GLY A 51 10.58 3.41 1.50
C GLY A 51 10.34 4.69 2.33
N ARG A 52 10.53 5.87 1.73
CA ARG A 52 10.22 7.16 2.35
C ARG A 52 8.71 7.32 2.53
N ASP A 53 7.92 6.96 1.52
CA ASP A 53 6.45 7.07 1.55
C ASP A 53 5.85 6.21 2.67
N VAL A 54 6.36 4.98 2.84
CA VAL A 54 5.96 4.09 3.94
C VAL A 54 6.25 4.69 5.31
N LYS A 55 7.45 5.26 5.48
CA LYS A 55 7.84 5.88 6.76
C LYS A 55 6.95 7.07 7.09
N LEU A 56 6.65 7.90 6.08
CA LEU A 56 5.76 9.05 6.24
C LEU A 56 4.35 8.62 6.63
N GLN A 57 3.77 7.63 5.94
CA GLN A 57 2.44 7.09 6.27
C GLN A 57 2.38 6.55 7.70
N ARG A 58 3.38 5.79 8.15
CA ARG A 58 3.42 5.29 9.54
C ARG A 58 3.47 6.41 10.55
N MET A 59 4.25 7.45 10.29
CA MET A 59 4.37 8.60 11.19
C MET A 59 3.06 9.37 11.27
N LEU A 60 2.41 9.63 10.13
CA LEU A 60 1.09 10.29 10.09
C LEU A 60 0.04 9.48 10.86
N GLN A 61 0.02 8.17 10.65
CA GLN A 61 -0.90 7.28 11.35
C GLN A 61 -0.68 7.27 12.86
N GLN A 62 0.57 7.37 13.32
CA GLN A 62 0.87 7.49 14.75
C GLN A 62 0.38 8.82 15.35
N LEU A 63 0.49 9.92 14.59
CA LEU A 63 -0.03 11.23 15.01
C LEU A 63 -1.56 11.25 15.06
N GLU A 64 -2.24 10.68 14.07
CA GLU A 64 -3.70 10.57 14.07
C GLU A 64 -4.22 9.75 15.26
N VAL A 65 -3.53 8.66 15.62
CA VAL A 65 -3.89 7.85 16.78
C VAL A 65 -3.64 8.60 18.10
N SER A 66 -2.58 9.41 18.21
CA SER A 66 -2.34 10.21 19.41
C SER A 66 -3.38 11.31 19.58
N ASP A 67 -3.76 12.00 18.51
CA ASP A 67 -4.77 13.07 18.57
C ASP A 67 -6.13 12.53 19.03
N LEU A 68 -6.51 11.31 18.61
CA LEU A 68 -7.72 10.65 19.07
C LEU A 68 -7.65 10.25 20.56
N ALA A 69 -6.49 9.79 21.02
CA ALA A 69 -6.28 9.36 22.40
C ALA A 69 -6.25 10.52 23.41
N GLU A 70 -5.95 11.75 22.97
CA GLU A 70 -5.96 12.96 23.81
C GLU A 70 -7.34 13.61 23.95
N THR A 71 -8.33 13.17 23.16
CA THR A 71 -9.70 13.72 23.17
C THR A 71 -10.69 12.96 24.07
N GLU A 72 -10.23 11.98 24.84
CA GLU A 72 -10.99 11.22 25.85
C GLU A 72 -10.66 11.66 27.29
#